data_AF-A0A3N5ZNN4-F1
#
_entry.id   AF-A0A3N5ZNN4-F1
#
_cell.length_a   1.000
_cell.length_b   1.000
_cell.length_c   1.000
_cell.angle_alpha   90.00
_cell.angle_beta   90.00
_cell.angle_gamma   90.00
#
_symmetry.space_group_name_H-M   'P 1'
#
loop_
_entity.id
_entity.type
_entity.pdbx_description
1 polymer ?
#
loop_
_entity_poly.entity_id
_entity_poly.type
_entity_poly.pdbx_seq_one_letter_code
_entity_poly.pdbx_strand_id
1 'polypeptide(L)'
;MTSTSRTRCSSGPTPQSARCSSRLSAARSGSARRGRSTSRRPAGDGRSPVADTDAAVLDTHPLLFHARGGHGLGSKAAALFARCERREAVLYVPAVVVWECALLARSGRVNLRRSVRAFFDDLFSNPAYQPLDVTPEDVLLADELRFTRDPFDALIVATARNAGLPLVTRDRDIGKAGAVAVIW
;
A
#
# COMPACT_ATOMS: atom_id res chain seq x y z
N MET A 1 15.79 -61.26 13.59
CA MET A 1 14.88 -62.26 14.22
C MET A 1 13.83 -61.50 15.02
N THR A 2 12.57 -61.95 14.93
CA THR A 2 11.32 -61.41 15.55
C THR A 2 10.84 -60.05 15.05
N SER A 3 9.56 -59.77 14.84
CA SER A 3 8.35 -60.57 14.63
C SER A 3 7.25 -59.57 14.20
N THR A 4 6.53 -59.91 13.14
CA THR A 4 5.07 -59.74 12.93
C THR A 4 4.33 -58.60 13.64
N SER A 5 3.63 -57.74 12.87
CA SER A 5 2.16 -57.84 12.77
C SER A 5 1.54 -56.92 11.71
N ARG A 6 0.66 -57.55 10.94
CA ARG A 6 -0.20 -57.03 9.88
C ARG A 6 -1.41 -56.30 10.48
N THR A 7 -2.06 -55.42 9.72
CA THR A 7 -3.51 -55.44 9.37
C THR A 7 -3.74 -54.30 8.35
N ARG A 8 -3.82 -54.57 7.04
CA ARG A 8 -4.96 -54.97 6.18
C ARG A 8 -5.84 -53.80 5.71
N CYS A 9 -5.94 -53.73 4.38
CA CYS A 9 -6.72 -52.84 3.52
C CYS A 9 -8.24 -52.91 3.75
N SER A 10 -8.97 -51.87 3.33
CA SER A 10 -9.93 -52.02 2.22
C SER A 10 -10.56 -50.68 1.77
N SER A 11 -10.51 -50.52 0.45
CA SER A 11 -11.19 -49.61 -0.48
C SER A 11 -12.73 -49.61 -0.42
N GLY A 12 -13.34 -48.50 -0.84
CA GLY A 12 -14.71 -48.45 -1.40
C GLY A 12 -15.14 -47.03 -1.87
N PRO A 13 -15.97 -46.88 -2.93
CA PRO A 13 -16.01 -45.67 -3.79
C PRO A 13 -17.31 -44.83 -3.77
N THR A 14 -17.21 -43.58 -4.32
CA THR A 14 -18.12 -42.59 -5.00
C THR A 14 -19.65 -42.85 -5.21
N PRO A 15 -20.44 -41.95 -5.87
CA PRO A 15 -20.79 -40.51 -5.70
C PRO A 15 -22.33 -40.25 -5.81
N GLN A 16 -22.84 -39.01 -5.71
CA GLN A 16 -24.13 -38.49 -6.29
C GLN A 16 -24.33 -37.00 -5.92
N SER A 17 -24.28 -36.02 -6.84
CA SER A 17 -25.30 -35.50 -7.77
C SER A 17 -26.53 -34.82 -7.14
N ALA A 18 -26.69 -33.51 -7.37
CA ALA A 18 -27.99 -32.87 -7.48
C ALA A 18 -27.90 -31.69 -8.48
N ARG A 19 -28.70 -31.78 -9.55
CA ARG A 19 -28.89 -30.76 -10.58
C ARG A 19 -30.21 -30.01 -10.35
N CYS A 20 -30.30 -28.85 -11.00
CA CYS A 20 -31.46 -28.32 -11.73
C CYS A 20 -32.65 -27.71 -10.98
N SER A 21 -32.68 -26.36 -11.07
CA SER A 21 -33.71 -25.52 -11.71
C SER A 21 -35.19 -25.61 -11.31
N SER A 22 -35.76 -24.45 -10.98
CA SER A 22 -37.10 -24.07 -11.42
C SER A 22 -37.21 -22.54 -11.56
N ARG A 23 -38.18 -22.14 -12.37
CA ARG A 23 -38.36 -20.89 -13.10
C ARG A 23 -39.71 -20.27 -12.69
N LEU A 24 -39.87 -18.96 -13.00
CA LEU A 24 -41.15 -18.20 -13.16
C LEU A 24 -41.83 -17.75 -11.85
N SER A 25 -42.51 -16.61 -11.73
CA SER A 25 -43.10 -15.68 -12.71
C SER A 25 -43.32 -14.27 -12.12
N ALA A 26 -43.75 -13.36 -13.00
CA ALA A 26 -43.91 -11.92 -12.89
C ALA A 26 -45.03 -11.39 -11.97
N ALA A 27 -44.92 -10.12 -11.58
CA ALA A 27 -46.06 -9.23 -11.36
C ALA A 27 -45.71 -7.77 -11.70
N ARG A 28 -46.70 -7.08 -12.29
CA ARG A 28 -46.61 -5.77 -12.95
C ARG A 28 -46.83 -4.58 -12.00
N SER A 29 -46.31 -3.44 -12.46
CA SER A 29 -46.87 -2.07 -12.40
C SER A 29 -47.15 -1.41 -11.03
N GLY A 30 -46.32 -0.41 -10.71
CA GLY A 30 -46.63 0.67 -9.79
C GLY A 30 -45.86 1.94 -10.20
N SER A 31 -46.54 2.85 -10.88
CA SER A 31 -46.04 4.20 -11.20
C SER A 31 -45.91 5.01 -9.91
N ALA A 32 -44.68 5.40 -9.57
CA ALA A 32 -44.42 6.38 -8.52
C ALA A 32 -43.39 7.41 -9.02
N ARG A 33 -43.89 8.47 -9.66
CA ARG A 33 -43.20 9.77 -9.71
C ARG A 33 -43.02 10.25 -8.27
N ARG A 34 -41.77 10.47 -7.81
CA ARG A 34 -41.44 11.42 -6.73
C ARG A 34 -39.94 11.68 -6.67
N GLY A 35 -39.58 12.97 -6.76
CA GLY A 35 -38.42 13.56 -6.10
C GLY A 35 -37.04 13.25 -6.69
N ARG A 36 -36.60 14.04 -7.67
CA ARG A 36 -35.17 14.22 -7.94
C ARG A 36 -34.56 15.00 -6.77
N SER A 37 -34.18 14.26 -5.72
CA SER A 37 -33.33 14.77 -4.64
C SER A 37 -31.97 15.11 -5.26
N THR A 38 -31.77 16.38 -5.57
CA THR A 38 -30.43 16.89 -5.83
C THR A 38 -29.77 17.00 -4.46
N SER A 39 -28.99 15.98 -4.07
CA SER A 39 -28.11 16.10 -2.91
C SER A 39 -27.10 17.20 -3.22
N ARG A 40 -27.38 18.39 -2.71
CA ARG A 40 -26.50 19.54 -2.77
C ARG A 40 -25.28 19.18 -1.91
N ARG A 41 -24.18 18.77 -2.55
CA ARG A 41 -22.88 18.64 -1.88
C ARG A 41 -22.61 19.97 -1.16
N PRO A 42 -22.29 19.97 0.15
CA PRO A 42 -21.82 21.20 0.77
C PRO A 42 -20.51 21.59 0.07
N ALA A 43 -20.37 22.89 -0.19
CA ALA A 43 -19.12 23.44 -0.70
C ALA A 43 -18.03 23.13 0.33
N GLY A 44 -17.13 22.21 -0.02
CA GLY A 44 -16.00 21.85 0.83
C GLY A 44 -15.10 23.05 1.03
N ASP A 45 -14.66 23.23 2.27
CA ASP A 45 -13.51 24.09 2.57
C ASP A 45 -12.33 23.68 1.66
N GLY A 46 -11.47 24.63 1.32
CA GLY A 46 -10.36 24.42 0.40
C GLY A 46 -9.26 23.47 0.90
N ARG A 47 -9.50 22.60 1.89
CA ARG A 47 -8.51 21.65 2.37
C ARG A 47 -8.49 20.43 1.46
N SER A 48 -7.36 20.23 0.78
CA SER A 48 -7.12 18.98 0.05
C SER A 48 -7.17 17.83 1.07
N PRO A 49 -8.03 16.81 0.89
CA PRO A 49 -8.22 15.72 1.86
C PRO A 49 -6.93 14.91 2.11
N VAL A 50 -5.93 15.07 1.25
CA VAL A 50 -4.62 14.43 1.32
C VAL A 50 -3.67 15.14 2.31
N ALA A 51 -3.92 16.41 2.65
CA ALA A 51 -3.05 17.17 3.56
C ALA A 51 -3.33 16.90 5.05
N ASP A 52 -4.43 16.22 5.37
CA ASP A 52 -4.85 15.93 6.75
C ASP A 52 -4.81 14.45 7.10
N THR A 53 -4.15 13.62 6.30
CA THR A 53 -4.11 12.18 6.56
C THR A 53 -3.20 11.88 7.75
N ASP A 54 -3.62 10.96 8.62
CA ASP A 54 -2.87 10.51 9.81
C ASP A 54 -1.90 9.35 9.49
N ALA A 55 -1.90 8.89 8.24
CA ALA A 55 -1.07 7.79 7.78
C ALA A 55 -0.66 7.98 6.30
N ALA A 56 0.59 7.68 5.96
CA ALA A 56 1.04 7.68 4.57
C ALA A 56 2.14 6.64 4.34
N VAL A 57 2.34 6.26 3.08
CA VAL A 57 3.46 5.42 2.66
C VAL A 57 4.64 6.31 2.25
N LEU A 58 5.84 5.97 2.68
CA LEU A 58 7.07 6.66 2.28
C LEU A 58 7.69 6.05 1.04
N ASP A 59 8.13 6.93 0.15
CA ASP A 59 9.10 6.65 -0.90
C ASP A 59 10.55 6.84 -0.36
N THR A 60 11.53 6.28 -1.06
CA THR A 60 12.97 6.32 -0.76
C THR A 60 13.50 7.75 -0.63
N HIS A 61 13.14 8.65 -1.54
CA HIS A 61 13.64 10.02 -1.54
C HIS A 61 13.28 10.83 -0.28
N PRO A 62 11.99 10.98 0.10
CA PRO A 62 11.63 11.67 1.33
C PRO A 62 12.26 11.07 2.58
N LEU A 63 12.37 9.73 2.68
CA LEU A 63 13.05 9.06 3.79
C LEU A 63 14.52 9.52 3.89
N LEU A 64 15.23 9.54 2.77
CA LEU A 64 16.64 9.96 2.73
C LEU A 64 16.83 11.46 3.00
N PHE A 65 15.91 12.32 2.59
CA PHE A 65 15.95 13.74 2.94
C PHE A 65 15.71 13.95 4.44
N HIS A 66 14.71 13.28 5.01
CA HIS A 66 14.45 13.33 6.43
C HIS A 66 15.67 12.86 7.24
N ALA A 67 16.28 11.73 6.87
CA ALA A 67 17.50 11.22 7.50
C ALA A 67 18.71 12.17 7.42
N ARG A 68 18.68 13.17 6.54
CA ARG A 68 19.73 14.19 6.37
C ARG A 68 19.33 15.55 6.94
N GLY A 69 18.36 15.60 7.85
CA GLY A 69 17.89 16.83 8.50
C GLY A 69 16.74 17.54 7.77
N GLY A 70 16.06 16.86 6.84
CA GLY A 70 14.87 17.37 6.16
C GLY A 70 15.12 18.35 5.02
N HIS A 71 16.39 18.66 4.71
CA HIS A 71 16.73 19.50 3.56
C HIS A 71 16.23 18.87 2.25
N GLY A 72 15.37 19.60 1.52
CA GLY A 72 14.82 19.15 0.25
C GLY A 72 13.44 18.50 0.32
N LEU A 73 12.83 18.38 1.51
CA LEU A 73 11.42 18.01 1.64
C LEU A 73 10.51 19.13 1.12
N GLY A 74 9.43 18.75 0.43
CA GLY A 74 8.34 19.67 0.12
C GLY A 74 7.58 20.08 1.38
N SER A 75 6.79 21.15 1.29
CA SER A 75 6.13 21.74 2.45
C SER A 75 5.11 20.80 3.11
N LYS A 76 4.38 19.98 2.33
CA LYS A 76 3.39 19.06 2.90
C LYS A 76 4.06 17.83 3.49
N ALA A 77 5.10 17.31 2.84
CA ALA A 77 5.92 16.24 3.37
C ALA A 77 6.58 16.67 4.69
N ALA A 78 7.20 17.85 4.74
CA ALA A 78 7.80 18.39 5.96
C ALA A 78 6.78 18.54 7.10
N ALA A 79 5.57 19.02 6.81
CA ALA A 79 4.49 19.11 7.79
C ALA A 79 4.06 17.73 8.32
N LEU A 80 3.97 16.71 7.44
CA LEU A 80 3.65 15.34 7.84
C LEU A 80 4.74 14.74 8.73
N PHE A 81 6.03 14.89 8.36
CA PHE A 81 7.14 14.47 9.22
C PHE A 81 7.09 15.16 10.60
N ALA A 82 6.79 16.46 10.65
CA ALA A 82 6.65 17.17 11.91
C ALA A 82 5.48 16.64 12.77
N ARG A 83 4.39 16.17 12.14
CA ARG A 83 3.27 15.49 12.84
C ARG A 83 3.69 14.12 13.38
N CYS A 84 4.51 13.37 12.65
CA CYS A 84 5.08 12.11 13.12
C CYS A 84 5.95 12.31 14.38
N GLU A 85 6.77 13.36 14.43
CA GLU A 85 7.55 13.70 15.64
C GLU A 85 6.65 13.97 16.86
N ARG A 86 5.45 14.51 16.64
CA ARG A 86 4.44 14.73 17.68
C ARG A 86 3.52 13.52 17.93
N ARG A 87 3.75 12.40 17.24
CA ARG A 87 2.92 11.18 17.29
C ARG A 87 1.46 11.41 16.86
N GLU A 88 1.25 12.33 15.93
CA GLU A 88 -0.05 12.66 15.35
C GLU A 88 -0.26 12.00 13.97
N ALA A 89 0.76 11.30 13.46
CA ALA A 89 0.71 10.59 12.19
C ALA A 89 1.70 9.42 12.15
N VAL A 90 1.45 8.45 11.28
CA VAL A 90 2.28 7.26 11.06
C VAL A 90 2.77 7.21 9.61
N LEU A 91 4.04 6.86 9.42
CA LEU A 91 4.67 6.66 8.12
C LEU A 91 5.00 5.18 7.94
N TYR A 92 4.41 4.58 6.92
CA TYR A 92 4.66 3.21 6.54
C TYR A 92 5.82 3.15 5.55
N VAL A 93 6.78 2.27 5.80
CA VAL A 93 7.97 2.07 4.96
C VAL A 93 7.86 0.71 4.28
N PRO A 94 7.56 0.67 2.97
CA PRO A 94 7.49 -0.57 2.23
C PRO A 94 8.81 -1.35 2.29
N ALA A 95 8.74 -2.68 2.36
CA ALA A 95 9.94 -3.53 2.30
C ALA A 95 10.75 -3.30 1.01
N VAL A 96 10.09 -2.91 -0.10
CA VAL A 96 10.77 -2.52 -1.34
C VAL A 96 11.64 -1.26 -1.19
N VAL A 97 11.22 -0.28 -0.37
CA VAL A 97 12.03 0.93 -0.06
C VAL A 97 13.26 0.56 0.76
N VAL A 98 13.13 -0.36 1.70
CA VAL A 98 14.26 -0.90 2.47
C VAL A 98 15.28 -1.54 1.52
N TRP A 99 14.79 -2.34 0.57
CA TRP A 99 15.64 -2.99 -0.44
C TRP A 99 16.31 -1.98 -1.37
N GLU A 100 15.57 -0.99 -1.88
CA GLU A 100 16.11 0.07 -2.73
C GLU A 100 17.22 0.85 -2.01
N CYS A 101 16.99 1.25 -0.75
CA CYS A 101 18.00 1.89 0.09
C CYS A 101 19.26 1.04 0.22
N ALA A 102 19.11 -0.28 0.38
CA ALA A 102 20.24 -1.20 0.45
C ALA A 102 21.06 -1.22 -0.86
N LEU A 103 20.39 -1.19 -2.01
CA LEU A 103 21.05 -1.15 -3.33
C LEU A 103 21.76 0.19 -3.57
N LEU A 104 21.14 1.31 -3.18
CA LEU A 104 21.73 2.64 -3.26
C LEU A 104 22.95 2.77 -2.34
N ALA A 105 22.89 2.21 -1.14
CA ALA A 105 24.03 2.18 -0.22
C ALA A 105 25.18 1.32 -0.79
N ARG A 106 24.87 0.11 -1.29
CA ARG A 106 25.86 -0.80 -1.88
C ARG A 106 26.56 -0.23 -3.11
N SER A 107 25.84 0.56 -3.92
CA SER A 107 26.40 1.24 -5.09
C SER A 107 27.11 2.56 -4.77
N GLY A 108 27.14 2.98 -3.50
CA GLY A 108 27.78 4.23 -3.08
C GLY A 108 26.98 5.50 -3.39
N ARG A 109 25.75 5.38 -3.92
CA ARG A 109 24.86 6.52 -4.22
C ARG A 109 24.30 7.18 -2.97
N VAL A 110 24.23 6.43 -1.86
CA VAL A 110 23.75 6.91 -0.56
C VAL A 110 24.72 6.50 0.53
N ASN A 111 25.13 7.47 1.35
CA ASN A 111 25.87 7.20 2.58
C ASN A 111 24.96 7.37 3.80
N LEU A 112 24.60 6.26 4.45
CA LEU A 112 23.78 6.24 5.66
C LEU A 112 24.58 6.45 6.95
N ARG A 113 25.92 6.59 6.88
CA ARG A 113 26.88 6.67 8.00
C ARG A 113 26.91 5.44 8.93
N ARG A 114 26.04 4.47 8.70
CA ARG A 114 25.92 3.19 9.42
C ARG A 114 25.46 2.10 8.45
N SER A 115 25.43 0.85 8.89
CA SER A 115 24.90 -0.24 8.06
C SER A 115 23.40 -0.04 7.77
N VAL A 116 22.93 -0.55 6.64
CA VAL A 116 21.51 -0.48 6.25
C VAL A 116 20.62 -1.09 7.34
N ARG A 117 21.03 -2.23 7.91
CA ARG A 117 20.34 -2.86 9.05
C ARG A 117 20.24 -1.92 10.24
N ALA A 118 21.37 -1.36 10.71
CA ALA A 118 21.37 -0.44 11.85
C ALA A 118 20.59 0.85 11.59
N PHE A 119 20.47 1.29 10.33
CA PHE A 119 19.63 2.42 9.96
C PHE A 119 18.14 2.11 10.12
N PHE A 120 17.68 0.99 9.59
CA PHE A 120 16.27 0.62 9.68
C PHE A 120 15.87 0.13 11.08
N ASP A 121 16.76 -0.53 11.82
CA ASP A 121 16.51 -0.90 13.22
C ASP A 121 16.29 0.36 14.09
N ASP A 122 17.08 1.43 13.86
CA ASP A 122 16.92 2.72 14.53
C ASP A 122 15.62 3.42 14.08
N LEU A 123 15.34 3.45 12.77
CA LEU A 123 14.12 4.05 12.23
C LEU A 123 12.86 3.40 12.83
N PHE A 124 12.80 2.08 12.85
CA PHE A 124 11.65 1.32 13.37
C PHE A 124 11.59 1.26 14.89
N SER A 125 12.61 1.74 15.61
CA SER A 125 12.49 1.96 17.06
C SER A 125 11.55 3.12 17.40
N ASN A 126 11.32 4.04 16.45
CA ASN A 126 10.35 5.11 16.59
C ASN A 126 8.97 4.63 16.13
N PRO A 127 7.93 4.62 16.99
CA PRO A 127 6.61 4.11 16.66
C PRO A 127 5.90 4.88 15.54
N ALA A 128 6.36 6.09 15.20
CA ALA A 128 5.82 6.84 14.07
C ALA A 128 6.22 6.24 12.71
N TYR A 129 7.17 5.29 12.67
CA TYR A 129 7.58 4.58 11.47
C TYR A 129 7.26 3.09 11.62
N GLN A 130 6.55 2.54 10.64
CA GLN A 130 6.15 1.14 10.66
C GLN A 130 6.61 0.45 9.36
N PRO A 131 7.16 -0.77 9.41
CA PRO A 131 7.41 -1.53 8.20
C PRO A 131 6.07 -1.88 7.52
N LEU A 132 6.08 -1.92 6.19
CA LEU A 132 4.95 -2.36 5.39
C LEU A 132 5.40 -3.49 4.47
N ASP A 133 4.75 -4.64 4.60
CA ASP A 133 5.06 -5.80 3.79
C ASP A 133 4.67 -5.57 2.32
N VAL A 134 5.48 -6.14 1.43
CA VAL A 134 5.15 -6.23 0.01
C VAL A 134 4.55 -7.60 -0.25
N THR A 135 3.35 -7.62 -0.80
CA THR A 135 2.59 -8.84 -1.08
C THR A 135 2.70 -9.25 -2.54
N PRO A 136 2.38 -10.51 -2.90
CA PRO A 136 2.25 -10.91 -4.30
C PRO A 136 1.24 -10.06 -5.09
N GLU A 137 0.16 -9.61 -4.43
CA GLU A 137 -0.84 -8.73 -5.06
C GLU A 137 -0.24 -7.37 -5.44
N ASP A 138 0.66 -6.82 -4.62
CA ASP A 138 1.37 -5.58 -4.96
C ASP A 138 2.24 -5.77 -6.20
N VAL A 139 2.87 -6.95 -6.35
CA VAL A 139 3.70 -7.26 -7.52
C VAL A 139 2.86 -7.37 -8.79
N LEU A 140 1.70 -8.02 -8.72
CA LEU A 140 0.78 -8.12 -9.86
C LEU A 140 0.23 -6.74 -10.25
N LEU A 141 -0.18 -5.94 -9.27
CA LEU A 141 -0.65 -4.58 -9.52
C LEU A 141 0.46 -3.68 -10.07
N ALA A 142 1.69 -3.81 -9.58
CA ALA A 142 2.85 -3.07 -10.11
C ALA A 142 3.10 -3.37 -11.58
N ASP A 143 2.95 -4.64 -11.98
CA ASP A 143 3.01 -5.06 -13.37
C ASP A 143 1.91 -4.35 -14.18
N GLU A 144 0.65 -4.37 -13.73
CA GLU A 144 -0.50 -3.76 -14.42
C GLU A 144 -0.43 -2.23 -14.57
N LEU A 145 0.22 -1.54 -13.64
CA LEU A 145 0.24 -0.07 -13.57
C LEU A 145 0.93 0.61 -14.76
N ARG A 146 1.94 -0.02 -15.37
CA ARG A 146 2.62 0.38 -16.64
C ARG A 146 3.02 1.87 -16.82
N PHE A 147 3.06 2.68 -15.75
CA PHE A 147 3.37 4.11 -15.86
C PHE A 147 4.87 4.43 -15.85
N THR A 148 5.69 3.52 -15.33
CA THR A 148 7.14 3.68 -15.17
C THR A 148 7.87 2.42 -15.65
N ARG A 149 9.16 2.58 -15.96
CA ARG A 149 10.09 1.47 -16.23
C ARG A 149 10.91 1.09 -15.00
N ASP A 150 10.83 1.87 -13.93
CA ASP A 150 11.49 1.54 -12.68
C ASP A 150 10.62 0.56 -11.88
N PRO A 151 11.07 -0.69 -11.67
CA PRO A 151 10.31 -1.66 -10.90
C PRO A 151 10.11 -1.24 -9.42
N PHE A 152 11.00 -0.42 -8.85
CA PHE A 152 10.86 0.08 -7.48
C PHE A 152 9.70 1.08 -7.40
N ASP A 153 9.66 2.07 -8.29
CA ASP A 153 8.56 3.04 -8.36
C ASP A 153 7.20 2.34 -8.57
N ALA A 154 7.14 1.39 -9.50
CA ALA A 154 5.92 0.64 -9.78
C ALA A 154 5.43 -0.12 -8.54
N LEU A 155 6.34 -0.79 -7.84
CA LEU A 155 6.02 -1.59 -6.66
C LEU A 155 5.67 -0.73 -5.44
N ILE A 156 6.37 0.39 -5.22
CA ILE A 156 6.04 1.36 -4.16
C ILE A 156 4.64 1.92 -4.36
N VAL A 157 4.30 2.34 -5.58
CA VAL A 157 2.97 2.86 -5.92
C VAL A 157 1.89 1.79 -5.75
N ALA A 158 2.16 0.55 -6.19
CA ALA A 158 1.24 -0.56 -6.01
C ALA A 158 0.98 -0.87 -4.54
N THR A 159 2.03 -1.00 -3.72
CA THR A 159 1.92 -1.23 -2.27
C THR A 159 1.15 -0.09 -1.58
N ALA A 160 1.42 1.17 -1.92
CA ALA A 160 0.67 2.30 -1.36
C ALA A 160 -0.81 2.29 -1.77
N ARG A 161 -1.08 1.97 -3.04
CA ARG A 161 -2.45 1.88 -3.59
C ARG A 161 -3.24 0.74 -2.94
N ASN A 162 -2.65 -0.44 -2.77
CA ASN A 162 -3.28 -1.57 -2.10
C ASN A 162 -3.51 -1.33 -0.60
N ALA A 163 -2.60 -0.62 0.06
CA ALA A 163 -2.79 -0.17 1.44
C ALA A 163 -3.88 0.91 1.58
N GLY A 164 -4.35 1.51 0.48
CA GLY A 164 -5.33 2.59 0.50
C GLY A 164 -4.79 3.90 1.11
N LEU A 165 -3.46 4.09 1.08
CA LEU A 165 -2.77 5.21 1.71
C LEU A 165 -2.14 6.14 0.66
N PRO A 166 -2.03 7.45 0.95
CA PRO A 166 -1.28 8.36 0.09
C PRO A 166 0.21 8.03 0.12
N LEU A 167 0.90 8.30 -0.99
CA LEU A 167 2.34 8.15 -1.13
C LEU A 167 3.04 9.50 -0.94
N VAL A 168 4.01 9.55 -0.03
CA VAL A 168 4.91 10.70 0.11
C VAL A 168 6.03 10.54 -0.91
N THR A 169 6.04 11.33 -1.98
CA THR A 169 7.07 11.28 -3.02
C THR A 169 7.27 12.63 -3.68
N ARG A 170 8.50 12.91 -4.11
CA ARG A 170 8.83 14.07 -4.95
C ARG A 170 8.56 13.81 -6.44
N ASP A 171 8.43 12.54 -6.80
CA ASP A 171 8.39 12.13 -8.20
C ASP A 171 7.14 12.68 -8.88
N ARG A 172 7.38 13.52 -9.89
CA ARG A 172 6.30 14.20 -10.61
C ARG A 172 5.60 13.26 -11.59
N ASP A 173 6.28 12.24 -12.08
CA ASP A 173 5.71 11.29 -13.02
C ASP A 173 4.80 10.31 -12.30
N ILE A 174 5.13 9.91 -11.06
CA ILE A 174 4.18 9.23 -10.16
C ILE A 174 2.92 10.08 -9.93
N GLY A 175 3.10 11.37 -9.60
CA GLY A 175 1.97 12.28 -9.40
C GLY A 175 1.10 12.47 -10.64
N LYS A 176 1.71 12.53 -11.84
CA LYS A 176 0.97 12.64 -13.12
C LYS A 176 0.26 11.35 -13.50
N ALA A 177 0.79 10.19 -13.14
CA ALA A 177 0.17 8.90 -13.43
C ALA A 177 -1.20 8.76 -12.74
N GLY A 178 -1.41 9.44 -11.61
CA GLY A 178 -2.68 9.46 -10.90
C GLY A 178 -3.08 8.10 -10.30
N ALA A 179 -2.13 7.17 -10.21
CA ALA A 179 -2.36 5.83 -9.68
C ALA A 179 -2.55 5.81 -8.15
N VAL A 180 -1.99 6.79 -7.44
CA VAL A 180 -2.08 6.96 -5.98
C VAL A 180 -2.13 8.45 -5.63
N ALA A 181 -2.75 8.79 -4.50
CA ALA A 181 -2.69 10.16 -3.99
C ALA A 181 -1.27 10.51 -3.53
N VAL A 182 -0.75 11.69 -3.89
CA VAL A 182 0.62 12.09 -3.58
C VAL A 182 0.68 13.23 -2.56
N ILE A 183 1.61 13.11 -1.61
CA ILE A 183 2.00 14.14 -0.64
C ILE A 183 3.43 14.61 -0.97
N TRP A 184 3.59 15.91 -1.20
CA TRP A 184 4.89 16.56 -1.32
C TRP A 184 4.85 17.97 -0.71
#